data_AF-A0A933J3C3-F1
#
_entry.id   AF-A0A933J3C3-F1
#
_cell.length_a   1.000
_cell.length_b   1.000
_cell.length_c   1.000
_cell.angle_alpha   90.00
_cell.angle_beta   90.00
_cell.angle_gamma   90.00
#
_symmetry.space_group_name_H-M   'P 1'
#
loop_
_entity.id
_entity.type
_entity.pdbx_description
1 polymer ?
#
loop_
_entity_poly.entity_id
_entity_poly.type
_entity_poly.pdbx_seq_one_letter_code
_entity_poly.pdbx_strand_id
1 'polypeptide(L)'
;MRPVSHVRVNLYDYQWSVMSPQYVWLAQTYTDDAGAFAFDPIINDDPWDSGDPDTHLDLFIVVEAVARESDLIYSMVSYFNGASYKWNEPGPCWNCYPIGLWWNVPDGTITRDYSIDPADPNRPAMWLLRDASRSWDYVDTWTWSNPGSVTLAWQNGQNCYPWAVDGLNICNSFFSGPWGTFIFVQDVVRLSSDTVVHEIGHNYMYNVTPSHYWYNSSGCYQHDIWTATEERCGWSEGWADFFPLLVNDDRCYDKGSGPCTGTRDSQYYDLENQGWGDGHPAGLTVEGRVAGALLDLYDGNNEGPFDVATNSFESMWVIMRDRVPAAQTLSDFGNSWKNAGYNYGQFVFAAYQNTIDYGLRRDYLPLIMK
;
A
#
# COMPACT_ATOMS: atom_id res chain seq x y z
N MET A 1 10.18 14.52 10.54
CA MET A 1 9.83 13.69 9.37
C MET A 1 10.47 12.33 9.56
N ARG A 2 9.79 11.25 9.18
CA ARG A 2 10.40 9.90 9.21
C ARG A 2 11.16 9.69 7.89
N PRO A 3 12.35 9.05 7.92
CA PRO A 3 13.03 8.65 6.70
C PRO A 3 12.15 7.70 5.87
N VAL A 4 12.42 7.65 4.56
CA VAL A 4 11.78 6.70 3.65
C VAL A 4 12.88 5.80 3.08
N SER A 5 12.68 4.50 3.21
CA SER A 5 13.62 3.46 2.79
C SER A 5 13.47 3.15 1.31
N HIS A 6 14.56 2.65 0.72
CA HIS A 6 14.62 2.12 -0.64
C HIS A 6 14.18 3.07 -1.75
N VAL A 7 14.15 4.38 -1.50
CA VAL A 7 13.71 5.41 -2.45
C VAL A 7 14.80 5.67 -3.46
N ARG A 8 14.44 5.74 -4.74
CA ARG A 8 15.36 6.05 -5.83
C ARG A 8 15.88 7.48 -5.71
N VAL A 9 17.22 7.60 -5.72
CA VAL A 9 17.92 8.88 -5.74
C VAL A 9 18.83 8.93 -6.96
N ASN A 10 18.71 9.98 -7.75
CA ASN A 10 19.51 10.22 -8.94
C ASN A 10 20.41 11.43 -8.75
N LEU A 11 21.64 11.32 -9.26
CA LEU A 11 22.60 12.41 -9.32
C LEU A 11 22.74 12.88 -10.75
N TYR A 12 22.67 14.20 -10.93
CA TYR A 12 22.81 14.84 -12.23
C TYR A 12 23.89 15.92 -12.17
N ASP A 13 24.52 16.12 -13.32
CA ASP A 13 25.31 17.29 -13.65
C ASP A 13 24.46 18.25 -14.49
N TYR A 14 24.60 19.55 -14.21
CA TYR A 14 23.87 20.61 -14.88
C TYR A 14 24.81 21.35 -15.82
N GLN A 15 24.57 21.22 -17.12
CA GLN A 15 25.42 21.88 -18.11
C GLN A 15 24.79 23.18 -18.59
N TRP A 16 25.51 24.28 -18.43
CA TRP A 16 25.08 25.57 -18.99
C TRP A 16 25.40 25.66 -20.48
N SER A 17 24.50 25.13 -21.33
CA SER A 17 24.62 25.35 -22.77
C SER A 17 23.89 26.61 -23.24
N VAL A 18 24.50 27.33 -24.19
CA VAL A 18 23.95 28.57 -24.79
C VAL A 18 22.60 28.37 -25.49
N MET A 19 22.17 27.13 -25.72
CA MET A 19 20.94 26.80 -26.46
C MET A 19 19.85 26.17 -25.58
N SER A 20 20.19 25.47 -24.50
CA SER A 20 19.24 24.92 -23.53
C SER A 20 19.98 24.30 -22.33
N PRO A 21 19.50 24.48 -21.08
CA PRO A 21 20.04 23.70 -19.97
C PRO A 21 19.92 22.21 -20.25
N GLN A 22 21.02 21.47 -20.07
CA GLN A 22 21.04 20.02 -20.19
C GLN A 22 21.31 19.39 -18.82
N TYR A 23 20.57 18.31 -18.53
CA TYR A 23 20.79 17.50 -17.34
C TYR A 23 21.47 16.22 -17.77
N VAL A 24 22.71 16.03 -17.33
CA VAL A 24 23.47 14.82 -17.61
C VAL A 24 23.31 13.89 -16.41
N TRP A 25 22.69 12.73 -16.63
CA TRP A 25 22.56 11.71 -15.59
C TRP A 25 23.95 11.13 -15.30
N LEU A 26 24.37 11.19 -14.03
CA LEU A 26 25.67 10.69 -13.59
C LEU A 26 25.56 9.32 -12.92
N ALA A 27 24.63 9.19 -11.97
CA ALA A 27 24.50 8.00 -11.16
C ALA A 27 23.09 7.84 -10.57
N GLN A 28 22.78 6.62 -10.13
CA GLN A 28 21.56 6.28 -9.37
C GLN A 28 21.95 5.44 -8.16
N THR A 29 21.29 5.71 -7.03
CA THR A 29 21.37 4.91 -5.81
C THR A 29 19.97 4.79 -5.20
N TYR A 30 19.88 4.12 -4.06
CA TYR A 30 18.65 4.00 -3.28
C TYR A 30 18.93 4.34 -1.82
N THR A 31 17.93 4.86 -1.12
CA THR A 31 18.04 5.02 0.33
C THR A 31 18.07 3.66 1.02
N ASP A 32 18.79 3.55 2.14
CA ASP A 32 18.76 2.38 3.02
C ASP A 32 17.53 2.42 3.96
N ASP A 33 17.42 1.44 4.86
CA ASP A 33 16.34 1.37 5.86
C ASP A 33 16.24 2.62 6.76
N ALA A 34 17.33 3.36 6.94
CA ALA A 34 17.39 4.58 7.71
C ALA A 34 17.17 5.84 6.87
N GLY A 35 16.92 5.71 5.56
CA GLY A 35 16.74 6.81 4.62
C GLY A 35 18.06 7.47 4.18
N ALA A 36 19.21 6.90 4.54
CA ALA A 36 20.51 7.41 4.12
C ALA A 36 20.87 6.86 2.73
N PHE A 37 21.68 7.61 1.97
CA PHE A 37 22.15 7.17 0.66
C PHE A 37 23.56 7.67 0.40
N ALA A 38 24.26 6.99 -0.50
CA ALA A 38 25.55 7.41 -1.02
C ALA A 38 25.65 6.98 -2.49
N PHE A 39 26.38 7.78 -3.26
CA PHE A 39 26.81 7.42 -4.61
C PHE A 39 28.24 6.89 -4.56
N ASP A 40 28.57 5.99 -5.48
CA ASP A 40 29.97 5.61 -5.71
C ASP A 40 30.81 6.84 -6.14
N PRO A 41 32.13 6.83 -5.93
CA PRO A 41 32.99 7.92 -6.36
C PRO A 41 32.82 8.23 -7.86
N ILE A 42 32.62 9.51 -8.17
CA ILE A 42 32.54 10.04 -9.54
C ILE A 42 33.75 10.92 -9.86
N ILE A 43 34.11 11.01 -11.13
CA ILE A 43 35.14 11.93 -11.60
C ILE A 43 34.53 13.33 -11.63
N ASN A 44 35.16 14.27 -10.91
CA ASN A 44 34.73 15.66 -10.83
C ASN A 44 35.37 16.50 -11.94
N ASP A 45 34.96 16.25 -13.17
CA ASP A 45 35.47 16.91 -14.38
C ASP A 45 34.30 17.20 -15.32
N ASP A 46 34.02 18.48 -15.55
CA ASP A 46 33.07 18.99 -16.53
C ASP A 46 33.80 19.74 -17.66
N PRO A 47 34.41 19.03 -18.62
CA PRO A 47 35.08 19.66 -19.74
C PRO A 47 34.10 20.23 -20.78
N TRP A 48 32.79 20.06 -20.59
CA TRP A 48 31.76 20.41 -21.56
C TRP A 48 31.00 21.69 -21.19
N ASP A 49 31.14 22.21 -19.97
CA ASP A 49 30.68 23.54 -19.63
C ASP A 49 31.57 24.63 -20.27
N SER A 50 31.28 24.92 -21.53
CA SER A 50 31.97 25.96 -22.31
C SER A 50 31.81 27.39 -21.76
N GLY A 51 31.00 27.59 -20.71
CA GLY A 51 30.71 28.87 -20.07
C GLY A 51 31.37 29.06 -18.70
N ASP A 52 31.75 27.98 -18.02
CA ASP A 52 32.40 28.02 -16.71
C ASP A 52 33.93 27.93 -16.83
N PRO A 53 34.71 28.90 -16.31
CA PRO A 53 36.17 28.77 -16.22
C PRO A 53 36.62 27.67 -15.25
N ASP A 54 35.73 27.21 -14.38
CA ASP A 54 35.93 26.09 -13.48
C ASP A 54 35.32 24.82 -14.11
N THR A 55 36.09 23.73 -14.13
CA THR A 55 35.74 22.47 -14.81
C THR A 55 35.27 21.43 -13.81
N HIS A 56 34.76 21.83 -12.66
CA HIS A 56 34.16 20.88 -11.71
C HIS A 56 32.67 20.71 -12.03
N LEU A 57 32.09 19.58 -11.61
CA LEU A 57 30.69 19.28 -11.89
C LEU A 57 29.74 20.21 -11.14
N ASP A 58 28.61 20.48 -11.79
CA ASP A 58 27.50 21.25 -11.25
C ASP A 58 26.37 20.31 -10.81
N LEU A 59 26.47 19.84 -9.57
CA LEU A 59 25.64 18.72 -9.12
C LEU A 59 24.28 19.16 -8.58
N PHE A 60 23.27 18.33 -8.85
CA PHE A 60 22.02 18.36 -8.08
C PHE A 60 21.42 16.95 -7.94
N ILE A 61 20.67 16.77 -6.86
CA ILE A 61 20.04 15.50 -6.49
C ILE A 61 18.56 15.55 -6.83
N VAL A 62 18.05 14.46 -7.42
CA VAL A 62 16.63 14.23 -7.66
C VAL A 62 16.19 12.97 -6.93
N VAL A 63 15.28 13.13 -5.98
CA VAL A 63 14.60 12.02 -5.32
C VAL A 63 13.31 11.73 -6.08
N GLU A 64 13.06 10.47 -6.45
CA GLU A 64 11.84 10.05 -7.14
C GLU A 64 10.93 9.26 -6.20
N ALA A 65 9.61 9.39 -6.33
CA ALA A 65 8.65 8.58 -5.58
C ALA A 65 8.58 7.13 -6.11
N VAL A 66 9.72 6.44 -6.10
CA VAL A 66 9.89 5.06 -6.53
C VAL A 66 10.74 4.35 -5.49
N ALA A 67 10.18 3.34 -4.84
CA ALA A 67 10.89 2.48 -3.91
C ALA A 67 11.26 1.16 -4.60
N ARG A 68 12.50 0.70 -4.42
CA ARG A 68 12.96 -0.60 -4.91
C ARG A 68 12.73 -1.65 -3.84
N GLU A 69 11.76 -2.50 -4.09
CA GLU A 69 11.43 -3.58 -3.17
C GLU A 69 12.30 -4.82 -3.43
N SER A 70 12.62 -5.08 -4.69
CA SER A 70 13.63 -6.09 -5.09
C SER A 70 14.25 -5.74 -6.45
N ASP A 71 15.03 -6.65 -7.06
CA ASP A 71 15.68 -6.41 -8.35
C ASP A 71 14.71 -6.02 -9.48
N LEU A 72 13.48 -6.54 -9.45
CA LEU A 72 12.48 -6.34 -10.51
C LEU A 72 11.18 -5.69 -10.03
N ILE A 73 11.05 -5.46 -8.73
CA ILE A 73 9.81 -5.02 -8.10
C ILE A 73 9.98 -3.64 -7.51
N TYR A 74 8.96 -2.82 -7.70
CA TYR A 74 8.95 -1.45 -7.23
C TYR A 74 7.56 -1.06 -6.73
N SER A 75 7.55 -0.18 -5.74
CA SER A 75 6.41 0.66 -5.43
C SER A 75 6.65 2.03 -6.06
N MET A 76 5.61 2.61 -6.68
CA MET A 76 5.71 3.93 -7.30
C MET A 76 4.48 4.76 -6.99
N VAL A 77 4.68 6.07 -6.79
CA VAL A 77 3.61 7.05 -6.82
C VAL A 77 3.77 7.92 -8.06
N SER A 78 2.73 7.96 -8.88
CA SER A 78 2.73 8.67 -10.16
C SER A 78 1.61 9.70 -10.26
N TYR A 79 1.85 10.70 -11.08
CA TYR A 79 0.78 11.50 -11.67
C TYR A 79 -0.13 10.61 -12.53
N PHE A 80 -1.30 11.13 -12.89
CA PHE A 80 -2.24 10.43 -13.76
C PHE A 80 -1.69 10.13 -15.16
N ASN A 81 -0.66 10.87 -15.62
CA ASN A 81 0.02 10.58 -16.89
C ASN A 81 1.10 9.48 -16.78
N GLY A 82 1.25 8.85 -15.61
CA GLY A 82 2.21 7.79 -15.34
C GLY A 82 3.63 8.26 -14.98
N ALA A 83 3.91 9.58 -15.00
CA ALA A 83 5.20 10.09 -14.54
C ALA A 83 5.33 9.99 -13.01
N SER A 84 6.48 9.54 -12.50
CA SER A 84 6.75 9.54 -11.06
C SER A 84 6.88 10.97 -10.52
N TYR A 85 6.51 11.17 -9.25
CA TYR A 85 6.83 12.40 -8.54
C TYR A 85 8.34 12.54 -8.33
N LYS A 86 8.84 13.77 -8.44
CA LYS A 86 10.27 14.08 -8.27
C LYS A 86 10.45 15.32 -7.43
N TRP A 87 11.48 15.32 -6.58
CA TRP A 87 11.90 16.47 -5.80
C TRP A 87 13.38 16.74 -6.03
N ASN A 88 13.69 17.99 -6.34
CA ASN A 88 15.06 18.46 -6.38
C ASN A 88 15.45 18.90 -4.98
N GLU A 89 16.73 18.76 -4.62
CA GLU A 89 17.23 19.30 -3.36
C GLU A 89 16.98 20.82 -3.26
N PRO A 90 16.72 21.38 -2.07
CA PRO A 90 16.83 22.83 -1.88
C PRO A 90 18.31 23.23 -1.92
N GLY A 91 18.74 23.81 -3.04
CA GLY A 91 20.13 24.23 -3.24
C GLY A 91 20.47 25.51 -2.49
N PRO A 92 21.77 25.84 -2.36
CA PRO A 92 22.24 27.07 -1.71
C PRO A 92 21.78 28.35 -2.42
N CYS A 93 21.38 28.27 -3.69
CA CYS A 93 20.84 29.40 -4.42
C CYS A 93 19.32 29.29 -4.66
N TRP A 94 18.58 30.14 -3.95
CA TRP A 94 17.12 30.26 -4.04
C TRP A 94 16.61 30.82 -5.38
N ASN A 95 17.47 31.50 -6.16
CA ASN A 95 17.11 32.10 -7.44
C ASN A 95 17.75 31.39 -8.66
N CYS A 96 18.39 30.22 -8.46
CA CYS A 96 18.88 29.44 -9.59
C CYS A 96 17.77 28.53 -10.14
N TYR A 97 17.88 28.21 -11.42
CA TYR A 97 17.14 27.12 -12.03
C TYR A 97 18.14 26.08 -12.55
N PRO A 98 18.05 24.80 -12.13
CA PRO A 98 17.10 24.28 -11.14
C PRO A 98 17.42 24.71 -9.70
N ILE A 99 16.39 24.80 -8.85
CA ILE A 99 16.56 24.87 -7.40
C ILE A 99 17.24 23.56 -6.97
N GLY A 100 18.31 23.64 -6.17
CA GLY A 100 19.10 22.44 -5.83
C GLY A 100 20.55 22.48 -6.24
N LEU A 101 20.89 23.38 -7.16
CA LEU A 101 22.16 23.32 -7.83
C LEU A 101 23.35 23.67 -6.94
N TRP A 102 24.37 22.82 -6.96
CA TRP A 102 25.67 23.06 -6.38
C TRP A 102 26.66 23.36 -7.49
N TRP A 103 27.10 24.61 -7.53
CA TRP A 103 28.06 25.04 -8.52
C TRP A 103 29.47 24.62 -8.15
N ASN A 104 30.23 24.16 -9.13
CA ASN A 104 31.68 23.92 -9.04
C ASN A 104 32.04 23.13 -7.78
N VAL A 105 31.45 21.95 -7.69
CA VAL A 105 31.54 21.11 -6.50
C VAL A 105 33.02 20.78 -6.22
N PRO A 106 33.56 21.01 -5.01
CA PRO A 106 34.96 20.72 -4.74
C PRO A 106 35.24 19.23 -4.67
N ASP A 107 36.46 18.83 -5.00
CA ASP A 107 36.94 17.47 -4.81
C ASP A 107 36.77 16.97 -3.37
N GLY A 108 36.47 15.67 -3.23
CA GLY A 108 36.43 14.96 -1.96
C GLY A 108 35.05 14.41 -1.63
N THR A 109 34.83 14.14 -0.34
CA THR A 109 33.55 13.61 0.15
C THR A 109 32.63 14.75 0.58
N ILE A 110 31.41 14.75 0.06
CA ILE A 110 30.38 15.71 0.40
C ILE A 110 29.27 15.00 1.16
N THR A 111 28.88 15.57 2.29
CA THR A 111 27.83 15.04 3.15
C THR A 111 26.77 16.10 3.39
N ARG A 112 25.51 15.72 3.19
CA ARG A 112 24.34 16.59 3.30
C ARG A 112 23.14 15.82 3.83
N ASP A 113 22.28 16.56 4.51
CA ASP A 113 20.95 16.11 4.88
C ASP A 113 19.98 16.56 3.79
N TYR A 114 19.22 15.61 3.24
CA TYR A 114 18.18 15.90 2.26
C TYR A 114 16.80 15.81 2.94
N SER A 115 15.95 16.80 2.71
CA SER A 115 14.55 16.75 3.12
C SER A 115 13.65 17.42 2.10
N ILE A 116 12.50 16.81 1.81
CA ILE A 116 11.44 17.43 1.02
C ILE A 116 10.87 18.62 1.80
N ASP A 117 10.70 19.76 1.12
CA ASP A 117 10.15 20.98 1.72
C ASP A 117 8.78 20.69 2.36
N PRO A 118 8.57 21.01 3.66
CA PRO A 118 7.26 20.92 4.28
C PRO A 118 6.17 21.77 3.61
N ALA A 119 6.51 22.76 2.80
CA ALA A 119 5.54 23.54 2.02
C ALA A 119 5.21 22.90 0.66
N ASP A 120 5.95 21.86 0.23
CA ASP A 120 5.73 21.24 -1.07
C ASP A 120 4.33 20.55 -1.11
N PRO A 121 3.44 20.95 -2.04
CA PRO A 121 2.11 20.37 -2.14
C PRO A 121 2.11 18.89 -2.55
N ASN A 122 3.17 18.42 -3.19
CA ASN A 122 3.32 17.06 -3.67
C ASN A 122 3.96 16.12 -2.64
N ARG A 123 4.47 16.63 -1.51
CA ARG A 123 5.04 15.78 -0.44
C ARG A 123 4.17 14.58 -0.01
N PRO A 124 2.81 14.61 -0.08
CA PRO A 124 2.02 13.44 0.26
C PRO A 124 2.30 12.22 -0.62
N ALA A 125 2.79 12.39 -1.85
CA ALA A 125 3.24 11.28 -2.68
C ALA A 125 4.33 10.44 -1.99
N MET A 126 5.16 11.06 -1.14
CA MET A 126 6.17 10.34 -0.36
C MET A 126 5.58 9.60 0.84
N TRP A 127 4.44 10.05 1.37
CA TRP A 127 3.72 9.32 2.43
C TRP A 127 3.07 8.07 1.86
N LEU A 128 2.39 8.23 0.71
CA LEU A 128 1.80 7.14 -0.05
C LEU A 128 2.84 6.09 -0.46
N LEU A 129 4.04 6.52 -0.89
CA LEU A 129 5.13 5.60 -1.19
C LEU A 129 5.53 4.77 0.03
N ARG A 130 5.60 5.40 1.21
CA ARG A 130 5.92 4.71 2.46
C ARG A 130 4.88 3.66 2.84
N ASP A 131 3.59 3.96 2.62
CA ASP A 131 2.53 3.00 2.87
C ASP A 131 2.63 1.79 1.92
N ALA A 132 3.00 2.02 0.65
CA ALA A 132 3.29 0.96 -0.30
C ALA A 132 4.51 0.09 0.10
N SER A 133 5.64 0.71 0.45
CA SER A 133 6.84 -0.04 0.86
C SER A 133 6.60 -0.83 2.15
N ARG A 134 5.94 -0.24 3.16
CA ARG A 134 5.61 -0.98 4.40
C ARG A 134 4.68 -2.17 4.14
N SER A 135 3.74 -2.03 3.20
CA SER A 135 2.86 -3.14 2.80
C SER A 135 3.66 -4.26 2.14
N TRP A 136 4.61 -3.92 1.27
CA TRP A 136 5.49 -4.90 0.63
C TRP A 136 6.39 -5.59 1.66
N ASP A 137 7.06 -4.82 2.51
CA ASP A 137 7.93 -5.30 3.59
C ASP A 137 7.20 -6.27 4.51
N TYR A 138 5.92 -5.99 4.83
CA TYR A 138 5.11 -6.88 5.66
C TYR A 138 4.94 -8.25 5.00
N VAL A 139 4.54 -8.30 3.72
CA VAL A 139 4.38 -9.57 3.01
C VAL A 139 5.72 -10.29 2.88
N ASP A 140 6.77 -9.60 2.46
CA ASP A 140 8.09 -10.22 2.30
C ASP A 140 8.63 -10.77 3.62
N THR A 141 8.59 -9.98 4.70
CA THR A 141 9.09 -10.38 6.01
C THR A 141 8.36 -11.59 6.57
N TRP A 142 7.02 -11.62 6.48
CA TRP A 142 6.20 -12.64 7.12
C TRP A 142 5.94 -13.87 6.26
N THR A 143 6.17 -13.79 4.95
CA THR A 143 5.82 -14.89 4.02
C THR A 143 6.95 -15.30 3.08
N TRP A 144 8.04 -14.54 3.07
CA TRP A 144 9.21 -14.69 2.20
C TRP A 144 8.80 -14.79 0.74
N SER A 145 7.86 -13.94 0.36
CA SER A 145 7.27 -13.98 -0.96
C SER A 145 6.99 -12.60 -1.50
N ASN A 146 6.99 -12.55 -2.83
CA ASN A 146 6.88 -11.32 -3.58
C ASN A 146 5.41 -11.10 -3.99
N PRO A 147 4.72 -10.11 -3.42
CA PRO A 147 3.35 -9.78 -3.80
C PRO A 147 3.23 -8.98 -5.10
N GLY A 148 4.36 -8.63 -5.73
CA GLY A 148 4.39 -7.86 -6.98
C GLY A 148 4.54 -6.35 -6.78
N SER A 149 4.61 -5.62 -7.90
CA SER A 149 4.77 -4.15 -7.92
C SER A 149 3.46 -3.42 -7.66
N VAL A 150 3.57 -2.23 -7.06
CA VAL A 150 2.46 -1.33 -6.78
C VAL A 150 2.64 -0.02 -7.54
N THR A 151 1.57 0.52 -8.13
CA THR A 151 1.55 1.89 -8.66
C THR A 151 0.36 2.64 -8.09
N LEU A 152 0.64 3.67 -7.29
CA LEU A 152 -0.36 4.59 -6.74
C LEU A 152 -0.45 5.82 -7.66
N ALA A 153 -1.58 5.99 -8.33
CA ALA A 153 -1.94 7.18 -9.09
C ALA A 153 -2.58 8.20 -8.14
N TRP A 154 -1.89 9.31 -7.90
CA TRP A 154 -2.34 10.38 -7.01
C TRP A 154 -2.03 11.75 -7.60
N GLN A 155 -2.89 12.73 -7.33
CA GLN A 155 -2.65 14.12 -7.71
C GLN A 155 -3.24 15.08 -6.68
N ASN A 156 -2.45 16.08 -6.28
CA ASN A 156 -2.85 17.05 -5.27
C ASN A 156 -4.21 17.70 -5.61
N GLY A 157 -5.12 17.67 -4.63
CA GLY A 157 -6.47 18.21 -4.74
C GLY A 157 -7.43 17.42 -5.63
N GLN A 158 -7.04 16.25 -6.15
CA GLN A 158 -7.92 15.41 -6.97
C GLN A 158 -8.58 14.32 -6.13
N ASN A 159 -9.92 14.31 -6.11
CA ASN A 159 -10.73 13.33 -5.36
C ASN A 159 -11.60 12.45 -6.26
N CYS A 160 -11.50 12.64 -7.58
CA CYS A 160 -12.11 11.76 -8.57
C CYS A 160 -11.06 11.42 -9.60
N TYR A 161 -11.08 10.18 -10.07
CA TYR A 161 -10.24 9.80 -11.19
C TYR A 161 -10.79 10.46 -12.47
N PRO A 162 -9.95 11.13 -13.29
CA PRO A 162 -10.44 11.98 -14.38
C PRO A 162 -11.00 11.20 -15.57
N TRP A 163 -10.83 9.88 -15.58
CA TRP A 163 -11.31 8.99 -16.64
C TRP A 163 -12.28 7.96 -16.08
N ALA A 164 -13.26 7.57 -16.89
CA ALA A 164 -14.18 6.52 -16.49
C ALA A 164 -13.43 5.18 -16.44
N VAL A 165 -13.63 4.43 -15.36
CA VAL A 165 -13.16 3.05 -15.19
C VAL A 165 -14.37 2.14 -15.29
N ASP A 166 -14.35 1.20 -16.23
CA ASP A 166 -15.51 0.35 -16.57
C ASP A 166 -16.80 1.15 -16.87
N GLY A 167 -16.64 2.36 -17.42
CA GLY A 167 -17.76 3.26 -17.73
C GLY A 167 -18.33 4.03 -16.53
N LEU A 168 -17.71 3.91 -15.35
CA LEU A 168 -18.09 4.61 -14.13
C LEU A 168 -17.14 5.77 -13.84
N ASN A 169 -17.71 6.91 -13.45
CA ASN A 169 -16.95 8.00 -12.84
C ASN A 169 -16.77 7.66 -11.36
N ILE A 170 -15.55 7.29 -10.97
CA ILE A 170 -15.25 6.88 -9.60
C ILE A 170 -14.63 8.06 -8.84
N CYS A 171 -15.30 8.42 -7.74
CA CYS A 171 -14.89 9.47 -6.81
C CYS A 171 -14.65 8.90 -5.42
N ASN A 172 -14.02 7.73 -5.36
CA ASN A 172 -13.50 7.04 -4.19
C ASN A 172 -12.09 6.53 -4.55
N SER A 173 -11.26 6.16 -3.56
CA SER A 173 -10.06 5.37 -3.84
C SER A 173 -10.48 4.01 -4.41
N PHE A 174 -9.66 3.43 -5.28
CA PHE A 174 -9.92 2.10 -5.83
C PHE A 174 -8.65 1.50 -6.45
N PHE A 175 -8.58 0.17 -6.41
CA PHE A 175 -7.70 -0.63 -7.25
C PHE A 175 -8.31 -0.91 -8.63
N SER A 176 -7.50 -0.83 -9.69
CA SER A 176 -7.84 -1.22 -11.06
C SER A 176 -6.85 -2.25 -11.58
N GLY A 177 -7.34 -3.45 -11.95
CA GLY A 177 -6.53 -4.54 -12.50
C GLY A 177 -6.50 -4.64 -14.04
N PRO A 178 -7.65 -4.85 -14.71
CA PRO A 178 -7.69 -5.28 -16.12
C PRO A 178 -7.17 -4.31 -17.20
N TRP A 179 -6.98 -3.02 -16.86
CA TRP A 179 -6.70 -1.95 -17.84
C TRP A 179 -5.37 -1.22 -17.63
N GLY A 180 -4.44 -1.91 -16.95
CA GLY A 180 -3.27 -1.30 -16.34
C GLY A 180 -3.44 -1.35 -14.84
N THR A 181 -2.51 -2.02 -14.18
CA THR A 181 -2.56 -2.28 -12.74
C THR A 181 -2.13 -1.01 -12.00
N PHE A 182 -3.10 -0.30 -11.42
CA PHE A 182 -2.83 0.88 -10.60
C PHE A 182 -3.89 1.03 -9.51
N ILE A 183 -3.58 1.86 -8.52
CA ILE A 183 -4.48 2.27 -7.44
C ILE A 183 -4.69 3.76 -7.57
N PHE A 184 -5.93 4.22 -7.69
CA PHE A 184 -6.23 5.63 -7.51
C PHE A 184 -6.41 5.92 -6.02
N VAL A 185 -5.69 6.93 -5.52
CA VAL A 185 -5.84 7.43 -4.16
C VAL A 185 -6.45 8.83 -4.19
N GLN A 186 -7.57 9.03 -3.50
CA GLN A 186 -8.13 10.37 -3.37
C GLN A 186 -7.25 11.27 -2.51
N ASP A 187 -7.17 12.55 -2.87
CA ASP A 187 -6.43 13.52 -2.08
C ASP A 187 -6.94 13.60 -0.63
N VAL A 188 -8.25 13.57 -0.39
CA VAL A 188 -8.84 13.68 0.96
C VAL A 188 -8.46 12.55 1.90
N VAL A 189 -8.14 11.35 1.38
CA VAL A 189 -7.73 10.18 2.19
C VAL A 189 -6.24 9.87 2.09
N ARG A 190 -5.42 10.75 1.49
CA ARG A 190 -3.97 10.56 1.35
C ARG A 190 -3.17 10.37 2.66
N LEU A 191 -3.84 10.58 3.80
CA LEU A 191 -3.31 10.41 5.15
C LEU A 191 -3.90 9.19 5.88
N SER A 192 -4.89 8.52 5.28
CA SER A 192 -5.46 7.28 5.79
C SER A 192 -4.58 6.14 5.32
N SER A 193 -3.72 5.68 6.23
CA SER A 193 -2.86 4.52 6.00
C SER A 193 -3.70 3.30 5.66
N ASP A 194 -4.83 3.09 6.34
CA ASP A 194 -5.68 1.92 6.10
C ASP A 194 -6.33 1.96 4.73
N THR A 195 -6.86 3.12 4.30
CA THR A 195 -7.45 3.22 2.95
C THR A 195 -6.40 2.94 1.87
N VAL A 196 -5.18 3.48 2.01
CA VAL A 196 -4.12 3.26 1.02
C VAL A 196 -3.68 1.80 1.00
N VAL A 197 -3.46 1.21 2.18
CA VAL A 197 -3.03 -0.19 2.33
C VAL A 197 -4.14 -1.16 1.94
N HIS A 198 -5.42 -0.81 2.13
CA HIS A 198 -6.57 -1.57 1.66
C HIS A 198 -6.53 -1.74 0.14
N GLU A 199 -6.34 -0.65 -0.61
CA GLU A 199 -6.24 -0.75 -2.07
C GLU A 199 -4.99 -1.52 -2.52
N ILE A 200 -3.91 -1.47 -1.74
CA ILE A 200 -2.71 -2.31 -1.95
C ILE A 200 -3.04 -3.78 -1.69
N GLY A 201 -3.87 -4.09 -0.70
CA GLY A 201 -4.39 -5.43 -0.44
C GLY A 201 -5.07 -6.01 -1.68
N HIS A 202 -5.96 -5.24 -2.31
CA HIS A 202 -6.59 -5.60 -3.59
C HIS A 202 -5.56 -5.85 -4.70
N ASN A 203 -4.57 -4.97 -4.83
CA ASN A 203 -3.49 -5.13 -5.81
C ASN A 203 -2.71 -6.44 -5.61
N TYR A 204 -2.35 -6.73 -4.37
CA TYR A 204 -1.61 -7.93 -4.01
C TYR A 204 -2.41 -9.19 -4.26
N MET A 205 -3.69 -9.22 -3.87
CA MET A 205 -4.59 -10.30 -4.25
C MET A 205 -4.61 -10.50 -5.77
N TYR A 206 -4.74 -9.43 -6.55
CA TYR A 206 -4.76 -9.52 -8.01
C TYR A 206 -3.45 -10.06 -8.59
N ASN A 207 -2.30 -9.60 -8.08
CA ASN A 207 -0.99 -10.03 -8.56
C ASN A 207 -0.77 -11.54 -8.37
N VAL A 208 -1.22 -12.10 -7.24
CA VAL A 208 -1.08 -13.53 -6.97
C VAL A 208 -2.24 -14.38 -7.48
N THR A 209 -3.41 -13.79 -7.64
CA THR A 209 -4.63 -14.45 -8.12
C THR A 209 -5.32 -13.61 -9.20
N PRO A 210 -4.80 -13.53 -10.44
CA PRO A 210 -5.33 -12.62 -11.46
C PRO A 210 -6.78 -12.88 -11.88
N SER A 211 -7.27 -14.11 -11.67
CA SER A 211 -8.68 -14.47 -11.89
C SER A 211 -9.63 -13.97 -10.79
N HIS A 212 -9.09 -13.39 -9.72
CA HIS A 212 -9.79 -13.00 -8.50
C HIS A 212 -10.53 -11.66 -8.56
N TYR A 213 -10.44 -10.97 -9.69
CA TYR A 213 -11.07 -9.67 -9.85
C TYR A 213 -12.60 -9.80 -9.98
N TRP A 214 -13.36 -9.09 -9.15
CA TRP A 214 -14.82 -8.90 -9.27
C TRP A 214 -15.12 -7.93 -10.42
N TYR A 215 -14.70 -8.32 -11.61
CA TYR A 215 -15.03 -7.59 -12.83
C TYR A 215 -16.55 -7.53 -12.95
N ASN A 216 -17.08 -6.31 -13.15
CA ASN A 216 -18.49 -6.05 -13.45
C ASN A 216 -19.48 -6.13 -12.25
N SER A 217 -18.99 -6.04 -11.02
CA SER A 217 -19.87 -5.86 -9.85
C SER A 217 -20.00 -4.38 -9.51
N SER A 218 -20.98 -3.70 -10.12
CA SER A 218 -21.20 -2.26 -9.86
C SER A 218 -21.47 -1.95 -8.39
N GLY A 219 -21.96 -2.94 -7.62
CA GLY A 219 -22.19 -2.83 -6.19
C GLY A 219 -20.92 -2.93 -5.33
N CYS A 220 -19.77 -3.28 -5.92
CA CYS A 220 -18.50 -3.41 -5.21
C CYS A 220 -17.60 -2.18 -5.35
N TYR A 221 -17.86 -1.28 -6.30
CA TYR A 221 -17.06 -0.05 -6.44
C TYR A 221 -17.51 1.07 -5.48
N GLN A 222 -18.72 0.96 -4.92
CA GLN A 222 -19.36 2.03 -4.14
C GLN A 222 -20.30 1.45 -3.08
N HIS A 223 -19.74 1.11 -1.93
CA HIS A 223 -20.48 0.65 -0.77
C HIS A 223 -19.73 0.99 0.53
N ASP A 224 -20.41 0.80 1.66
CA ASP A 224 -19.81 0.90 3.00
C ASP A 224 -19.50 -0.50 3.54
N ILE A 225 -18.57 -0.58 4.51
CA ILE A 225 -18.04 -1.82 5.12
C ILE A 225 -19.06 -2.80 5.71
N TRP A 226 -20.27 -2.32 6.00
CA TRP A 226 -21.36 -3.12 6.52
C TRP A 226 -22.45 -3.42 5.48
N THR A 227 -22.25 -2.99 4.24
CA THR A 227 -23.20 -3.20 3.14
C THR A 227 -23.10 -4.64 2.67
N ALA A 228 -24.23 -5.34 2.65
CA ALA A 228 -24.28 -6.66 2.03
C ALA A 228 -24.22 -6.50 0.50
N THR A 229 -23.19 -7.07 -0.11
CA THR A 229 -22.95 -7.08 -1.56
C THR A 229 -23.14 -8.50 -2.11
N GLU A 230 -22.11 -9.10 -2.69
CA GLU A 230 -22.06 -10.48 -3.14
C GLU A 230 -20.85 -11.19 -2.54
N GLU A 231 -20.83 -12.53 -2.57
CA GLU A 231 -19.82 -13.32 -1.85
C GLU A 231 -18.38 -13.01 -2.27
N ARG A 232 -18.17 -12.70 -3.56
CA ARG A 232 -16.85 -12.37 -4.10
C ARG A 232 -16.38 -11.00 -3.62
N CYS A 233 -17.28 -10.02 -3.66
CA CYS A 233 -17.00 -8.66 -3.18
C CYS A 233 -16.75 -8.65 -1.67
N GLY A 234 -17.63 -9.30 -0.88
CA GLY A 234 -17.42 -9.42 0.57
C GLY A 234 -16.10 -10.10 0.93
N TRP A 235 -15.66 -11.09 0.14
CA TRP A 235 -14.37 -11.73 0.33
C TRP A 235 -13.19 -10.83 0.01
N SER A 236 -13.21 -10.17 -1.15
CA SER A 236 -12.09 -9.35 -1.59
C SER A 236 -11.92 -8.11 -0.75
N GLU A 237 -13.01 -7.40 -0.48
CA GLU A 237 -13.00 -6.22 0.36
C GLU A 237 -12.67 -6.60 1.80
N GLY A 238 -13.18 -7.74 2.28
CA GLY A 238 -12.85 -8.22 3.63
C GLY A 238 -11.38 -8.57 3.80
N TRP A 239 -10.73 -9.11 2.75
CA TRP A 239 -9.28 -9.28 2.74
C TRP A 239 -8.55 -7.94 2.75
N ALA A 240 -9.00 -7.00 1.92
CA ALA A 240 -8.43 -5.66 1.84
C ALA A 240 -8.66 -4.83 3.10
N ASP A 241 -9.69 -5.10 3.89
CA ASP A 241 -9.94 -4.49 5.21
C ASP A 241 -9.10 -5.14 6.31
N PHE A 242 -8.85 -6.45 6.21
CA PHE A 242 -8.00 -7.19 7.14
C PHE A 242 -6.51 -6.81 7.00
N PHE A 243 -6.03 -6.66 5.76
CA PHE A 243 -4.62 -6.39 5.49
C PHE A 243 -4.03 -5.12 6.16
N PRO A 244 -4.69 -3.94 6.16
CA PRO A 244 -4.16 -2.76 6.84
C PRO A 244 -4.00 -2.94 8.34
N LEU A 245 -4.90 -3.69 9.00
CA LEU A 245 -4.80 -4.00 10.44
C LEU A 245 -3.46 -4.67 10.76
N LEU A 246 -3.04 -5.59 9.87
CA LEU A 246 -1.77 -6.29 9.99
C LEU A 246 -0.56 -5.39 9.73
N VAL A 247 -0.62 -4.62 8.64
CA VAL A 247 0.50 -3.79 8.17
C VAL A 247 0.75 -2.61 9.12
N ASN A 248 -0.32 -2.06 9.71
CA ASN A 248 -0.28 -0.90 10.58
C ASN A 248 -0.19 -1.27 12.06
N ASP A 249 -0.30 -2.57 12.40
CA ASP A 249 -0.34 -3.08 13.78
C ASP A 249 -1.44 -2.37 14.59
N ASP A 250 -2.64 -2.32 14.00
CA ASP A 250 -3.83 -1.78 14.63
C ASP A 250 -5.03 -2.73 14.50
N ARG A 251 -6.02 -2.53 15.36
CA ARG A 251 -7.20 -3.39 15.47
C ARG A 251 -8.46 -2.80 14.85
N CYS A 252 -8.37 -1.58 14.30
CA CYS A 252 -9.52 -0.89 13.75
C CYS A 252 -9.17 -0.26 12.43
N TYR A 253 -10.07 -0.43 11.46
CA TYR A 253 -9.97 0.26 10.19
C TYR A 253 -10.39 1.72 10.34
N ASP A 254 -9.51 2.65 9.97
CA ASP A 254 -9.73 4.08 9.92
C ASP A 254 -9.75 4.64 8.49
N LYS A 255 -10.81 5.39 8.15
CA LYS A 255 -10.86 6.19 6.90
C LYS A 255 -10.17 7.56 7.06
N GLY A 256 -9.50 7.78 8.20
CA GLY A 256 -9.12 9.09 8.75
C GLY A 256 -7.61 9.32 8.79
N SER A 257 -7.14 10.07 9.79
CA SER A 257 -5.70 10.27 10.03
C SER A 257 -5.37 9.91 11.46
N GLY A 258 -4.38 9.05 11.63
CA GLY A 258 -3.86 8.63 12.94
C GLY A 258 -4.52 7.33 13.43
N PRO A 259 -3.84 6.58 14.31
CA PRO A 259 -4.24 5.22 14.67
C PRO A 259 -5.60 5.19 15.39
N CYS A 260 -6.21 4.01 15.45
CA CYS A 260 -7.48 3.79 16.13
C CYS A 260 -7.54 4.47 17.50
N THR A 261 -8.49 5.39 17.67
CA THR A 261 -8.76 6.07 18.96
C THR A 261 -9.64 5.24 19.89
N GLY A 262 -10.13 4.08 19.43
CA GLY A 262 -11.11 3.23 20.12
C GLY A 262 -12.51 3.84 20.24
N THR A 263 -12.76 5.00 19.62
CA THR A 263 -14.08 5.65 19.60
C THR A 263 -14.79 5.30 18.31
N ARG A 264 -15.91 4.56 18.40
CA ARG A 264 -16.75 4.27 17.25
C ARG A 264 -17.35 5.57 16.71
N ASP A 265 -16.96 5.96 15.50
CA ASP A 265 -17.65 6.97 14.70
C ASP A 265 -17.78 6.50 13.24
N SER A 266 -18.33 7.32 12.35
CA SER A 266 -18.56 6.95 10.94
C SER A 266 -17.30 6.69 10.12
N GLN A 267 -16.11 6.95 10.68
CA GLN A 267 -14.81 6.79 10.02
C GLN A 267 -13.91 5.76 10.72
N TYR A 268 -14.35 5.14 11.82
CA TYR A 268 -13.61 4.09 12.53
C TYR A 268 -14.46 2.83 12.70
N TYR A 269 -13.91 1.69 12.29
CA TYR A 269 -14.56 0.39 12.40
C TYR A 269 -13.71 -0.56 13.23
N ASP A 270 -14.20 -0.91 14.41
CA ASP A 270 -13.67 -2.01 15.21
C ASP A 270 -14.10 -3.33 14.55
N LEU A 271 -13.13 -4.03 13.97
CA LEU A 271 -13.36 -5.28 13.24
C LEU A 271 -13.11 -6.52 14.10
N GLU A 272 -12.48 -6.37 15.26
CA GLU A 272 -12.17 -7.41 16.26
C GLU A 272 -13.42 -7.75 17.09
N ASN A 273 -14.19 -6.73 17.51
CA ASN A 273 -15.33 -6.95 18.41
C ASN A 273 -16.68 -6.99 17.70
N GLN A 274 -16.86 -8.02 16.87
CA GLN A 274 -18.08 -8.25 16.11
C GLN A 274 -18.87 -9.46 16.62
N GLY A 275 -20.20 -9.45 16.41
CA GLY A 275 -20.99 -10.63 16.75
C GLY A 275 -22.49 -10.54 16.52
N TRP A 276 -23.16 -11.61 16.91
CA TRP A 276 -24.60 -11.75 16.74
C TRP A 276 -25.38 -10.68 17.51
N GLY A 277 -26.22 -9.92 16.81
CA GLY A 277 -27.09 -8.91 17.41
C GLY A 277 -26.43 -7.55 17.64
N ASP A 278 -25.26 -7.29 17.06
CA ASP A 278 -24.56 -6.01 17.11
C ASP A 278 -25.19 -4.90 16.24
N GLY A 279 -26.22 -5.24 15.45
CA GLY A 279 -26.96 -4.32 14.59
C GLY A 279 -26.42 -4.22 13.15
N HIS A 280 -25.33 -4.91 12.82
CA HIS A 280 -24.78 -4.96 11.46
C HIS A 280 -25.32 -6.17 10.69
N PRO A 281 -25.44 -6.09 9.35
CA PRO A 281 -25.81 -7.23 8.52
C PRO A 281 -24.88 -8.43 8.75
N ALA A 282 -25.45 -9.63 8.66
CA ALA A 282 -24.73 -10.89 8.87
C ALA A 282 -24.38 -11.55 7.53
N GLY A 283 -23.39 -12.44 7.56
CA GLY A 283 -23.03 -13.31 6.45
C GLY A 283 -21.82 -12.85 5.63
N LEU A 284 -21.35 -13.76 4.78
CA LEU A 284 -20.10 -13.63 4.01
C LEU A 284 -20.16 -12.63 2.84
N THR A 285 -21.30 -12.00 2.61
CA THR A 285 -21.46 -10.91 1.62
C THR A 285 -21.16 -9.54 2.23
N VAL A 286 -20.70 -9.47 3.48
CA VAL A 286 -20.42 -8.23 4.22
C VAL A 286 -18.94 -8.23 4.56
N GLU A 287 -18.18 -7.31 3.97
CA GLU A 287 -16.71 -7.28 4.09
C GLU A 287 -16.21 -7.15 5.53
N GLY A 288 -16.86 -6.33 6.36
CA GLY A 288 -16.50 -6.22 7.76
C GLY A 288 -16.60 -7.57 8.50
N ARG A 289 -17.57 -8.42 8.16
CA ARG A 289 -17.69 -9.78 8.75
C ARG A 289 -16.57 -10.69 8.28
N VAL A 290 -16.19 -10.58 7.01
CA VAL A 290 -15.08 -11.37 6.46
C VAL A 290 -13.76 -10.94 7.08
N ALA A 291 -13.52 -9.64 7.18
CA ALA A 291 -12.31 -9.07 7.77
C ALA A 291 -12.14 -9.50 9.24
N GLY A 292 -13.21 -9.40 10.05
CA GLY A 292 -13.19 -9.89 11.43
C GLY A 292 -12.95 -11.39 11.51
N ALA A 293 -13.57 -12.20 10.62
CA ALA A 293 -13.32 -13.65 10.60
C ALA A 293 -11.87 -14.01 10.23
N LEU A 294 -11.20 -13.18 9.43
CA LEU A 294 -9.78 -13.35 9.11
C LEU A 294 -8.89 -12.91 10.29
N LEU A 295 -9.30 -11.86 11.00
CA LEU A 295 -8.62 -11.37 12.20
C LEU A 295 -8.65 -12.43 13.31
N ASP A 296 -9.83 -12.93 13.71
CA ASP A 296 -9.99 -14.04 14.68
C ASP A 296 -9.29 -15.35 14.25
N LEU A 297 -8.98 -15.51 12.95
CA LEU A 297 -8.23 -16.65 12.46
C LEU A 297 -6.71 -16.46 12.68
N TYR A 298 -6.25 -15.21 12.68
CA TYR A 298 -4.86 -14.78 12.72
C TYR A 298 -4.38 -14.49 14.14
N ASP A 299 -5.07 -13.61 14.87
CA ASP A 299 -4.57 -13.11 16.14
C ASP A 299 -4.67 -14.15 17.26
N GLY A 300 -3.98 -13.86 18.36
CA GLY A 300 -3.95 -14.73 19.54
C GLY A 300 -4.61 -14.08 20.75
N ASN A 301 -5.29 -12.95 20.55
CA ASN A 301 -6.15 -12.34 21.54
C ASN A 301 -7.53 -12.90 21.28
N ASN A 302 -8.13 -13.55 22.28
CA ASN A 302 -9.38 -14.27 22.08
C ASN A 302 -10.51 -13.51 22.77
N GLU A 303 -11.29 -12.72 22.03
CA GLU A 303 -12.35 -11.85 22.59
C GLU A 303 -13.69 -12.57 22.79
N GLY A 304 -13.84 -13.76 22.18
CA GLY A 304 -15.08 -14.52 22.16
C GLY A 304 -14.90 -16.02 22.41
N PRO A 305 -16.01 -16.75 22.67
CA PRO A 305 -15.95 -18.20 22.89
C PRO A 305 -15.65 -19.00 21.61
N PHE A 306 -15.73 -18.37 20.44
CA PHE A 306 -15.46 -18.97 19.13
C PHE A 306 -14.19 -18.43 18.47
N ASP A 307 -13.60 -17.40 19.06
CA ASP A 307 -12.30 -16.90 18.69
C ASP A 307 -11.23 -17.72 19.45
N VAL A 308 -10.69 -18.71 18.75
CA VAL A 308 -9.85 -19.77 19.32
C VAL A 308 -8.68 -20.14 18.41
N ALA A 309 -8.46 -19.35 17.35
CA ALA A 309 -7.36 -19.58 16.43
C ALA A 309 -6.15 -18.74 16.85
N THR A 310 -4.99 -19.06 16.28
CA THR A 310 -3.75 -18.28 16.42
C THR A 310 -2.83 -18.70 15.28
N ASN A 311 -3.18 -18.33 14.05
CA ASN A 311 -2.44 -18.75 12.86
C ASN A 311 -1.47 -17.67 12.39
N SER A 312 -0.50 -18.04 11.55
CA SER A 312 0.40 -17.06 10.94
C SER A 312 -0.22 -16.43 9.70
N PHE A 313 0.13 -15.17 9.43
CA PHE A 313 -0.17 -14.52 8.15
C PHE A 313 0.37 -15.35 6.97
N GLU A 314 1.55 -15.97 7.12
CA GLU A 314 2.11 -16.90 6.14
C GLU A 314 1.12 -18.00 5.73
N SER A 315 0.45 -18.61 6.70
CA SER A 315 -0.50 -19.70 6.46
C SER A 315 -1.69 -19.20 5.64
N MET A 316 -2.20 -18.02 5.96
CA MET A 316 -3.32 -17.39 5.26
C MET A 316 -2.92 -16.95 3.85
N TRP A 317 -1.77 -16.31 3.72
CA TRP A 317 -1.21 -15.86 2.45
C TRP A 317 -0.96 -17.03 1.48
N VAL A 318 -0.41 -18.15 1.95
CA VAL A 318 -0.23 -19.37 1.15
C VAL A 318 -1.56 -19.92 0.65
N ILE A 319 -2.61 -19.91 1.48
CA ILE A 319 -3.94 -20.36 1.05
C ILE A 319 -4.51 -19.42 -0.02
N MET A 320 -4.35 -18.11 0.16
CA MET A 320 -4.81 -17.12 -0.80
C MET A 320 -4.06 -17.24 -2.15
N ARG A 321 -2.73 -17.34 -2.14
CA ARG A 321 -1.86 -17.39 -3.33
C ARG A 321 -1.84 -18.74 -4.06
N ASP A 322 -1.57 -19.83 -3.33
CA ASP A 322 -1.05 -21.07 -3.96
C ASP A 322 -2.11 -22.11 -4.31
N ARG A 323 -3.36 -21.92 -3.88
CA ARG A 323 -4.38 -22.96 -4.01
C ARG A 323 -5.22 -22.72 -5.25
N VAL A 324 -5.41 -23.81 -6.01
CA VAL A 324 -6.20 -23.83 -7.24
C VAL A 324 -7.50 -24.62 -6.98
N PRO A 325 -8.68 -24.07 -7.34
CA PRO A 325 -8.87 -22.70 -7.84
C PRO A 325 -8.51 -21.68 -6.75
N ALA A 326 -7.93 -20.54 -7.18
CA ALA A 326 -7.66 -19.40 -6.30
C ALA A 326 -8.93 -19.05 -5.52
N ALA A 327 -8.82 -18.80 -4.22
CA ALA A 327 -9.97 -18.51 -3.38
C ALA A 327 -10.76 -17.33 -3.96
N GLN A 328 -11.95 -17.57 -4.50
CA GLN A 328 -12.80 -16.52 -5.08
C GLN A 328 -13.81 -15.96 -4.06
N THR A 329 -13.98 -16.67 -2.95
CA THR A 329 -14.90 -16.38 -1.86
C THR A 329 -14.26 -16.84 -0.55
N LEU A 330 -14.78 -16.37 0.59
CA LEU A 330 -14.37 -16.89 1.89
C LEU A 330 -14.62 -18.41 2.02
N SER A 331 -15.65 -18.92 1.35
CA SER A 331 -15.94 -20.35 1.30
C SER A 331 -14.86 -21.15 0.57
N ASP A 332 -14.34 -20.62 -0.54
CA ASP A 332 -13.22 -21.24 -1.28
C ASP A 332 -11.93 -21.19 -0.47
N PHE A 333 -11.68 -20.09 0.25
CA PHE A 333 -10.58 -19.97 1.20
C PHE A 333 -10.69 -21.04 2.29
N GLY A 334 -11.84 -21.17 2.96
CA GLY A 334 -12.07 -22.18 3.99
C GLY A 334 -11.93 -23.61 3.51
N ASN A 335 -12.38 -23.90 2.28
CA ASN A 335 -12.18 -25.20 1.64
C ASN A 335 -10.70 -25.48 1.38
N SER A 336 -9.96 -24.47 0.91
CA SER A 336 -8.52 -24.57 0.67
C SER A 336 -7.73 -24.71 1.97
N TRP A 337 -8.13 -24.00 3.01
CA TRP A 337 -7.62 -24.11 4.38
C TRP A 337 -7.74 -25.55 4.90
N LYS A 338 -8.94 -26.13 4.79
CA LYS A 338 -9.20 -27.53 5.13
C LYS A 338 -8.35 -28.50 4.29
N ASN A 339 -8.28 -28.30 2.98
CA ASN A 339 -7.55 -29.18 2.08
C ASN A 339 -6.03 -29.14 2.29
N ALA A 340 -5.51 -28.02 2.82
CA ALA A 340 -4.12 -27.90 3.23
C ALA A 340 -3.82 -28.57 4.57
N GLY A 341 -4.83 -29.10 5.27
CA GLY A 341 -4.69 -29.79 6.54
C GLY A 341 -4.75 -28.89 7.77
N TYR A 342 -5.07 -27.60 7.60
CA TYR A 342 -5.30 -26.71 8.74
C TYR A 342 -6.62 -27.05 9.44
N ASN A 343 -6.74 -26.63 10.70
CA ASN A 343 -7.91 -26.93 11.52
C ASN A 343 -9.14 -26.16 10.99
N TYR A 344 -9.96 -26.85 10.21
CA TYR A 344 -11.19 -26.28 9.66
C TYR A 344 -12.20 -25.88 10.73
N GLY A 345 -12.16 -26.50 11.91
CA GLY A 345 -13.03 -26.12 13.03
C GLY A 345 -12.76 -24.69 13.50
N GLN A 346 -11.48 -24.29 13.60
CA GLN A 346 -11.09 -22.91 13.95
C GLN A 346 -11.59 -21.90 12.92
N PHE A 347 -11.46 -22.21 11.62
CA PHE A 347 -12.03 -21.37 10.55
C PHE A 347 -13.54 -21.19 10.71
N VAL A 348 -14.28 -22.28 10.94
CA VAL A 348 -15.74 -22.20 11.09
C VAL A 348 -16.14 -21.43 12.36
N PHE A 349 -15.35 -21.52 13.44
CA PHE A 349 -15.61 -20.78 14.67
C PHE A 349 -15.34 -19.28 14.51
N ALA A 350 -14.20 -18.89 13.94
CA ALA A 350 -13.88 -17.50 13.60
C ALA A 350 -14.95 -16.87 12.68
N ALA A 351 -15.37 -17.61 11.64
CA ALA A 351 -16.47 -17.20 10.77
C ALA A 351 -17.78 -17.02 11.56
N TYR A 352 -18.14 -17.98 12.42
CA TYR A 352 -19.38 -17.93 13.18
C TYR A 352 -19.40 -16.82 14.24
N GLN A 353 -18.26 -16.53 14.89
CA GLN A 353 -18.09 -15.38 15.79
C GLN A 353 -18.49 -14.10 15.06
N ASN A 354 -17.98 -13.94 13.84
CA ASN A 354 -18.25 -12.84 12.94
C ASN A 354 -19.57 -12.98 12.14
N THR A 355 -20.54 -13.76 12.65
CA THR A 355 -21.89 -13.93 12.07
C THR A 355 -21.96 -14.55 10.67
N ILE A 356 -20.92 -15.27 10.27
CA ILE A 356 -20.88 -16.06 9.03
C ILE A 356 -21.18 -17.53 9.39
N ASP A 357 -22.40 -17.98 9.10
CA ASP A 357 -22.85 -19.33 9.47
C ASP A 357 -22.70 -20.35 8.33
N TYR A 358 -21.75 -21.26 8.47
CA TYR A 358 -21.56 -22.42 7.60
C TYR A 358 -22.39 -23.65 8.01
N GLY A 359 -23.51 -23.43 8.71
CA GLY A 359 -24.38 -24.49 9.22
C GLY A 359 -23.91 -25.08 10.54
N LEU A 360 -23.27 -24.27 11.40
CA LEU A 360 -22.83 -24.71 12.71
C LEU A 360 -24.06 -25.12 13.52
N ARG A 361 -24.21 -26.41 13.83
CA ARG A 361 -25.43 -26.84 14.51
C ARG A 361 -25.48 -26.27 15.93
N ARG A 362 -26.58 -25.59 16.23
CA ARG A 362 -26.80 -24.86 17.48
C ARG A 362 -26.79 -25.74 18.74
N ASP A 363 -27.00 -27.05 18.59
CA ASP A 363 -26.92 -28.03 19.67
C ASP A 363 -25.49 -28.28 20.17
N TYR A 364 -24.47 -27.96 19.38
CA TYR A 364 -23.06 -28.04 19.82
C TYR A 364 -22.55 -26.76 20.51
N LEU A 365 -23.23 -25.62 20.35
CA LEU A 365 -22.83 -24.34 20.97
C LEU A 365 -22.65 -24.46 22.50
N PRO A 366 -23.56 -25.11 23.27
CA PRO A 366 -23.39 -25.23 24.73
C PRO A 366 -22.24 -26.13 25.18
N LEU A 367 -21.66 -26.91 24.27
CA LEU A 367 -20.49 -27.77 24.53
C LEU A 367 -19.17 -27.06 24.20
N ILE A 368 -19.20 -26.07 23.31
CA ILE A 368 -18.05 -25.25 22.91
C ILE A 368 -17.87 -24.06 23.85
N MET A 369 -18.97 -23.48 24.37
CA MET A 369 -18.96 -22.34 25.30
C MET A 369 -18.67 -22.70 26.78
N LYS A 370 -18.10 -23.88 27.04
CA LYS A 370 -17.70 -24.34 28.39
C LYS A 370 -16.20 -24.51 28.45
#